data_AF-A0A972BU69-F1
#
_entry.id   AF-A0A972BU69-F1
#
_cell.length_a   1.000
_cell.length_b   1.000
_cell.length_c   1.000
_cell.angle_alpha   90.00
_cell.angle_beta   90.00
_cell.angle_gamma   90.00
#
_symmetry.space_group_name_H-M   'P 1'
#
loop_
_entity.id
_entity.type
_entity.pdbx_description
1 polymer ?
#
loop_
_entity_poly.entity_id
_entity_poly.type
_entity_poly.pdbx_seq_one_letter_code
_entity_poly.pdbx_strand_id
1 'polypeptide(L)'
;MFFKDAKPNPEYLDKLEAIKEILRSGGRTLVQGALAYIWGKSSRTIPIPGFKTVKQVEENAKAMRFGPLSTEQIKEIESLI
;
A
#
# COMPACT_ATOMS: atom_id res chain seq x y z
N MET A 1 2.71 -4.31 -18.37
CA MET A 1 4.10 -3.87 -18.68
C MET A 1 4.27 -2.44 -18.19
N PHE A 2 5.31 -2.15 -17.40
CA PHE A 2 5.54 -0.85 -16.76
C PHE A 2 5.92 0.27 -17.74
N PHE A 3 6.57 -0.09 -18.83
CA PHE A 3 7.01 0.82 -19.88
C PHE A 3 6.44 0.38 -21.24
N LYS A 4 6.10 1.36 -22.09
CA LYS A 4 5.72 1.18 -23.48
C LYS A 4 6.48 2.23 -24.29
N ASP A 5 7.20 1.81 -25.33
CA ASP A 5 7.99 2.71 -26.19
C ASP A 5 8.96 3.62 -25.40
N ALA A 6 9.68 3.02 -24.44
CA ALA A 6 10.59 3.71 -23.51
C ALA A 6 9.95 4.81 -22.63
N LYS A 7 8.63 4.88 -22.57
CA LYS A 7 7.87 5.79 -21.69
C LYS A 7 7.10 4.99 -20.64
N PRO A 8 6.83 5.56 -19.45
CA PRO A 8 5.91 4.96 -18.51
C PRO A 8 4.57 4.67 -19.20
N ASN A 9 4.04 3.47 -19.01
CA ASN A 9 2.74 3.12 -19.55
C ASN A 9 1.63 3.93 -18.81
N PRO A 10 0.87 4.80 -19.50
CA PRO A 10 -0.15 5.63 -18.84
C PRO A 10 -1.19 4.81 -18.08
N GLU A 11 -1.66 3.70 -18.64
CA GLU A 11 -2.64 2.82 -17.98
C GLU A 11 -2.08 2.24 -16.67
N TYR A 12 -0.78 1.94 -16.63
CA TYR A 12 -0.13 1.49 -15.41
C TYR A 12 -0.02 2.61 -14.38
N LEU A 13 0.26 3.85 -14.81
CA LEU A 13 0.30 5.00 -13.91
C LEU A 13 -1.08 5.26 -13.29
N ASP A 14 -2.15 5.16 -14.08
CA ASP A 14 -3.51 5.35 -13.58
C ASP A 14 -3.88 4.30 -12.53
N LYS A 15 -3.56 3.02 -12.78
CA LYS A 15 -3.72 1.94 -11.79
C LYS A 15 -2.90 2.18 -10.53
N LEU A 16 -1.66 2.65 -10.68
CA LEU A 16 -0.78 2.96 -9.55
C LEU A 16 -1.33 4.10 -8.69
N GLU A 17 -1.87 5.15 -9.30
CA GLU A 17 -2.50 6.25 -8.57
C GLU A 17 -3.78 5.79 -7.87
N ALA A 18 -4.63 4.99 -8.52
CA ALA A 18 -5.82 4.42 -7.88
C ALA A 18 -5.46 3.57 -6.64
N ILE A 19 -4.46 2.69 -6.74
CA ILE A 19 -3.98 1.90 -5.60
C ILE A 19 -3.46 2.82 -4.48
N LYS A 20 -2.69 3.85 -4.81
CA LYS A 20 -2.16 4.81 -3.82
C LYS A 20 -3.27 5.50 -3.03
N GLU A 21 -4.38 5.87 -3.68
CA GLU A 21 -5.52 6.48 -3.00
C GLU A 21 -6.19 5.50 -2.01
N ILE A 22 -6.39 4.24 -2.43
CA ILE A 22 -6.95 3.21 -1.54
C ILE A 22 -6.04 2.99 -0.33
N LEU A 23 -4.72 2.91 -0.54
CA LEU A 23 -3.73 2.74 0.53
C LEU A 23 -3.71 3.93 1.52
N ARG A 24 -3.99 5.15 1.05
CA ARG A 24 -4.05 6.36 1.90
C ARG A 24 -5.39 6.60 2.58
N SER A 25 -6.42 5.83 2.22
CA SER A 25 -7.74 5.91 2.85
C SER A 25 -7.65 5.86 4.39
N GLY A 26 -8.57 6.58 5.05
CA GLY A 26 -8.60 6.65 6.51
C GLY A 26 -7.47 7.47 7.14
N GLY A 27 -6.76 8.30 6.35
CA GLY A 27 -5.68 9.17 6.84
C GLY A 27 -4.33 8.49 6.99
N ARG A 28 -4.14 7.33 6.35
CA ARG A 28 -2.87 6.60 6.34
C ARG A 28 -1.84 7.31 5.47
N THR A 29 -0.58 7.22 5.84
CA THR A 29 0.49 7.44 4.87
C THR A 29 0.57 6.27 3.89
N LEU A 30 1.27 6.45 2.76
CA LEU A 30 1.39 5.38 1.76
C LEU A 30 2.05 4.11 2.34
N VAL A 31 3.06 4.28 3.20
CA VAL A 31 3.76 3.14 3.83
C VAL A 31 2.87 2.44 4.84
N GLN A 32 2.08 3.20 5.61
CA GLN A 32 1.09 2.63 6.54
C GLN A 32 0.00 1.85 5.80
N GLY A 33 -0.47 2.37 4.67
CA GLY A 33 -1.37 1.67 3.76
C GLY A 33 -0.78 0.36 3.24
N ALA A 34 0.48 0.36 2.80
CA ALA A 34 1.15 -0.85 2.33
C ALA A 34 1.29 -1.92 3.41
N LEU A 35 1.59 -1.53 4.66
CA LEU A 35 1.61 -2.45 5.80
C LEU A 35 0.22 -3.00 6.11
N ALA A 36 -0.80 -2.13 6.09
CA ALA A 36 -2.20 -2.53 6.25
C ALA A 36 -2.68 -3.49 5.15
N TYR A 37 -2.20 -3.33 3.91
CA TYR A 37 -2.48 -4.24 2.81
C TYR A 37 -1.92 -5.65 3.07
N ILE A 38 -0.66 -5.74 3.54
CA ILE A 38 -0.03 -7.03 3.89
C ILE A 38 -0.87 -7.78 4.94
N TRP A 39 -1.27 -7.08 6.01
CA TRP A 39 -2.13 -7.67 7.05
C TRP A 39 -3.54 -8.02 6.53
N GLY A 40 -4.09 -7.23 5.62
CA GLY A 40 -5.39 -7.50 4.99
C GLY A 40 -5.37 -8.73 4.07
N LYS A 41 -4.21 -9.03 3.45
CA LYS A 41 -4.03 -10.24 2.62
C LYS A 41 -4.00 -11.53 3.44
N SER A 42 -3.49 -11.48 4.68
CA SER A 42 -3.48 -12.63 5.58
C SER A 42 -3.11 -12.24 7.00
N SER A 43 -3.88 -12.74 7.97
CA SER A 43 -3.62 -12.56 9.42
C SER A 43 -2.34 -13.25 9.91
N ARG A 44 -1.68 -14.05 9.06
CA ARG A 44 -0.43 -14.76 9.37
C ARG A 44 0.82 -14.01 8.91
N THR A 45 0.66 -12.82 8.34
CA THR A 45 1.78 -12.02 7.82
C THR A 45 2.41 -11.17 8.91
N ILE A 46 3.74 -11.19 8.98
CA ILE A 46 4.53 -10.31 9.85
C ILE A 46 5.49 -9.53 8.94
N PRO A 47 5.14 -8.31 8.52
CA PRO A 47 6.01 -7.51 7.66
C PRO A 47 7.29 -7.13 8.40
N ILE A 48 8.43 -7.16 7.69
CA ILE A 48 9.74 -6.71 8.18
C ILE A 48 10.12 -5.45 7.39
N PRO A 49 9.62 -4.26 7.79
CA PRO A 49 9.87 -3.04 7.04
C PRO A 49 11.28 -2.50 7.30
N GLY A 50 11.97 -2.09 6.24
CA GLY A 50 13.23 -1.38 6.33
C GLY A 50 13.05 0.10 6.71
N PHE A 51 14.05 0.66 7.40
CA PHE A 51 14.13 2.09 7.73
C PHE A 51 15.58 2.52 7.89
N LYS A 52 15.87 3.79 7.63
CA LYS A 52 17.18 4.43 7.83
C LYS A 52 17.14 5.51 8.92
N THR A 53 15.95 5.96 9.32
CA THR A 53 15.77 7.05 10.29
C THR A 53 14.74 6.68 11.35
N VAL A 54 14.83 7.34 12.51
CA VAL A 54 13.85 7.19 13.60
C VAL A 54 12.43 7.54 13.12
N LYS A 55 12.29 8.62 12.34
CA LYS A 55 11.00 9.03 11.79
C LYS A 55 10.32 7.93 10.96
N GLN A 56 11.10 7.18 10.16
CA GLN A 56 10.56 6.10 9.34
C GLN A 56 10.09 4.91 10.19
N VAL A 57 10.87 4.50 11.21
CA VAL A 57 10.42 3.41 12.09
C VAL A 57 9.20 3.81 12.91
N GLU A 58 9.12 5.06 13.37
CA GLU A 58 7.93 5.58 14.05
C GLU A 58 6.69 5.60 13.14
N GLU A 59 6.85 6.02 11.88
CA GLU A 59 5.77 6.01 10.89
C GLU A 59 5.27 4.58 10.61
N ASN A 60 6.20 3.65 10.41
CA ASN A 60 5.91 2.23 10.19
C ASN A 60 5.16 1.63 11.39
N ALA A 61 5.64 1.88 12.62
CA ALA A 61 5.01 1.38 13.84
C ALA A 61 3.59 1.95 14.03
N LYS A 62 3.37 3.22 13.69
CA LYS A 62 2.04 3.87 13.75
C LYS A 62 1.01 3.21 12.82
N ALA A 63 1.42 2.43 11.80
CA ALA A 63 0.51 1.66 10.96
C ALA A 63 -0.41 0.73 11.78
N MET A 64 0.07 0.22 12.92
CA MET A 64 -0.69 -0.64 13.83
C MET A 64 -1.98 0.02 14.35
N ARG A 65 -2.05 1.36 14.39
CA ARG A 65 -3.26 2.10 14.80
C ARG A 65 -4.41 1.97 13.80
N PHE A 66 -4.10 1.68 12.54
CA PHE A 66 -5.08 1.52 11.47
C PHE A 66 -5.52 0.08 11.26
N GLY A 67 -4.69 -0.90 11.65
CA GLY A 67 -4.96 -2.32 11.40
C GLY A 67 -4.94 -2.70 9.91
N PRO A 68 -5.44 -3.91 9.56
CA PRO A 68 -5.52 -4.36 8.17
C PRO A 68 -6.47 -3.49 7.33
N LEU A 69 -6.27 -3.48 6.01
CA LEU A 69 -7.30 -2.99 5.09
C LEU A 69 -8.56 -3.87 5.15
N SER A 70 -9.71 -3.28 4.83
CA SER A 70 -10.96 -4.04 4.78
C SER A 70 -10.98 -5.02 3.60
N THR A 71 -11.85 -6.01 3.65
CA THR A 71 -12.02 -6.97 2.56
C THR A 71 -12.40 -6.29 1.24
N GLU A 72 -13.19 -5.22 1.30
CA GLU A 72 -13.61 -4.42 0.15
C GLU A 72 -12.40 -3.70 -0.46
N GLN A 73 -11.55 -3.09 0.37
CA GLN A 73 -10.34 -2.41 -0.09
C GLN A 73 -9.33 -3.38 -0.72
N ILE A 74 -9.21 -4.59 -0.16
CA ILE A 74 -8.39 -5.65 -0.75
C ILE A 74 -8.93 -6.05 -2.14
N LYS A 75 -10.24 -6.29 -2.25
CA LYS A 75 -10.87 -6.63 -3.54
C LYS A 75 -10.72 -5.52 -4.58
N GLU A 76 -10.84 -4.26 -4.15
CA GLU A 76 -10.65 -3.10 -5.03
C GLU A 76 -9.23 -3.05 -5.58
N ILE A 77 -8.21 -3.20 -4.72
CA ILE A 77 -6.80 -3.30 -5.15
C ILE A 77 -6.59 -4.49 -6.09
N GLU A 78 -7.16 -5.66 -5.79
CA GLU A 78 -7.03 -6.86 -6.64
C GLU A 78 -7.66 -6.68 -8.02
N SER A 79 -8.68 -5.84 -8.16
CA SER A 79 -9.28 -5.51 -9.47
C SER A 79 -8.41 -4.60 -10.34
N LEU A 80 -7.40 -3.95 -9.74
CA LEU A 80 -6.49 -3.01 -10.41
C LEU A 80 -5.14 -3.62 -10.81
N ILE A 81 -4.80 -4.82 -10.31
CA ILE A 81 -3.51 -5.50 -10.52
C ILE A 81 -3.55 -6.42 -11.74
#